data_AF-A0A6A3ADW9-F1
#
_entry.id   AF-A0A6A3ADW9-F1
#
_cell.length_a   1.000
_cell.length_b   1.000
_cell.length_c   1.000
_cell.angle_alpha   90.00
_cell.angle_beta   90.00
_cell.angle_gamma   90.00
#
_symmetry.space_group_name_H-M   'P 1'
#
loop_
_entity.id
_entity.type
_entity.pdbx_description
1 polymer ?
#
loop_
_entity_poly.entity_id
_entity_poly.type
_entity_poly.pdbx_seq_one_letter_code
_entity_poly.pdbx_strand_id
1 'polypeptide(L)'
;MVAFSCCEYDGGEEERQEMDIARESWRGKFRRRGRVIRPDANRVDGKCPLTPLEVGMMLRGMGFDKNTSVSVAAGNIYEAEKYMAPLKQMFPLLETKDTLATPEELAIFKGHSSRLAALDYTVCLHSEVFVTHKVETFPTS
;
A
#
# COMPACT_ATOMS: atom_id res chain seq x y z
N MET A 1 0.62 -6.28 -1.26
CA MET A 1 1.75 -6.34 -0.29
C MET A 1 3.06 -6.09 -1.01
N VAL A 2 3.86 -5.13 -0.52
CA VAL A 2 5.17 -4.73 -1.08
C VAL A 2 6.16 -5.90 -1.24
N ALA A 3 6.16 -6.86 -0.30
CA ALA A 3 7.00 -8.05 -0.39
C ALA A 3 6.84 -8.84 -1.70
N PHE A 4 5.65 -8.80 -2.33
CA PHE A 4 5.32 -9.55 -3.54
C PHE A 4 5.89 -8.95 -4.83
N SER A 5 6.14 -7.64 -4.84
CA SER A 5 6.73 -6.97 -6.01
C SER A 5 8.22 -7.27 -6.19
N CYS A 6 8.87 -7.83 -5.15
CA CYS A 6 10.31 -8.05 -5.11
C CYS A 6 11.12 -6.78 -5.43
N CYS A 7 10.58 -5.63 -5.03
CA CYS A 7 11.26 -4.35 -5.08
C CYS A 7 11.97 -4.07 -3.76
N GLU A 8 12.91 -3.13 -3.81
CA GLU A 8 13.63 -2.60 -2.67
C GLU A 8 13.49 -1.09 -2.70
N TYR A 9 13.35 -0.50 -1.52
CA TYR A 9 13.19 0.93 -1.33
C TYR A 9 14.35 1.46 -0.47
N ASP A 10 14.13 2.54 0.26
CA ASP A 10 15.11 3.25 1.07
C ASP A 10 15.26 2.70 2.49
N GLY A 11 14.68 1.51 2.79
CA GLY A 11 14.76 0.89 4.11
C GLY A 11 16.00 0.02 4.34
N GLY A 12 16.86 -0.15 3.34
CA GLY A 12 18.18 -0.77 3.50
C GLY A 12 18.13 -2.27 3.82
N GLU A 13 19.11 -2.75 4.60
CA GLU A 13 19.22 -4.18 4.94
C GLU A 13 18.06 -4.69 5.80
N GLU A 14 17.51 -3.84 6.67
CA GLU A 14 16.39 -4.18 7.56
C GLU A 14 15.12 -4.46 6.75
N GLU A 15 14.77 -3.55 5.84
CA GLU A 15 13.67 -3.76 4.89
C GLU A 15 13.87 -5.05 4.10
N ARG A 16 15.09 -5.28 3.58
CA ARG A 16 15.37 -6.48 2.79
C ARG A 16 15.12 -7.76 3.60
N GLN A 17 15.57 -7.81 4.85
CA GLN A 17 15.37 -8.96 5.73
C GLN A 17 13.90 -9.19 6.04
N GLU A 18 13.16 -8.14 6.40
CA GLU A 18 11.73 -8.26 6.68
C GLU A 18 10.92 -8.67 5.46
N MET A 19 11.22 -8.11 4.29
CA MET A 19 10.55 -8.48 3.04
C MET A 19 10.86 -9.94 2.67
N ASP A 20 12.07 -10.44 2.96
CA ASP A 20 12.41 -11.85 2.77
C ASP A 20 11.64 -12.78 3.71
N ILE A 21 11.51 -12.43 5.00
CA ILE A 21 10.67 -13.16 5.96
C ILE A 21 9.21 -13.17 5.49
N ALA A 22 8.69 -12.02 5.06
CA ALA A 22 7.34 -11.91 4.53
C ALA A 22 7.14 -12.80 3.29
N ARG A 23 8.13 -12.89 2.39
CA ARG A 23 8.09 -13.78 1.20
C ARG A 23 8.12 -15.26 1.56
N GLU A 24 8.78 -15.66 2.66
CA GLU A 24 8.83 -17.05 3.11
C GLU A 24 7.43 -17.58 3.50
N SER A 25 6.59 -16.73 4.08
CA SER A 25 5.19 -17.07 4.40
C SER A 25 4.38 -17.56 3.19
N TRP A 26 4.80 -17.23 1.97
CA TRP A 26 4.13 -17.59 0.71
C TRP A 26 4.56 -18.95 0.14
N ARG A 27 4.85 -19.92 1.01
CA ARG A 27 5.15 -21.33 0.64
C ARG A 27 6.28 -21.45 -0.40
N GLY A 28 7.32 -20.64 -0.27
CA GLY A 28 8.51 -20.72 -1.12
C GLY A 28 8.30 -20.33 -2.59
N LYS A 29 7.18 -19.68 -2.96
CA LYS A 29 6.93 -19.19 -4.34
C LYS A 29 8.08 -18.34 -4.89
N PHE A 30 8.74 -17.58 -4.02
CA PHE A 30 9.83 -16.68 -4.36
C PHE A 30 11.21 -17.34 -4.42
N ARG A 31 11.39 -18.53 -3.83
CA ARG A 31 12.65 -19.30 -3.83
C ARG A 31 12.66 -20.46 -4.85
N ARG A 32 11.75 -20.45 -5.84
CA ARG A 32 11.74 -21.48 -6.89
C ARG A 32 13.03 -21.42 -7.71
N ARG A 33 13.63 -22.60 -7.97
CA ARG A 33 14.85 -22.76 -8.77
C ARG A 33 14.67 -22.05 -10.12
N GLY A 34 15.62 -21.18 -10.49
CA GLY A 34 15.59 -20.40 -11.73
C GLY A 34 14.88 -19.04 -11.67
N ARG A 35 14.23 -18.68 -10.55
CA ARG A 35 13.69 -17.34 -10.37
C ARG A 35 14.81 -16.40 -9.88
N VAL A 36 15.08 -15.34 -10.65
CA VAL A 36 16.03 -14.28 -10.29
C VAL A 36 15.23 -13.03 -9.94
N ILE A 37 15.47 -12.49 -8.74
CA ILE A 37 14.89 -11.22 -8.30
C ILE A 37 15.83 -10.10 -8.77
N ARG A 38 15.28 -9.11 -9.49
CA ARG A 38 16.00 -7.93 -9.99
C ARG A 38 15.22 -6.67 -9.60
N PRO A 39 15.42 -6.12 -8.40
CA PRO A 39 14.62 -4.99 -7.90
C PRO A 39 14.67 -3.77 -8.83
N ASP A 40 15.86 -3.40 -9.30
CA ASP A 40 16.05 -2.23 -10.18
C ASP A 40 15.31 -2.38 -11.51
N ALA A 41 15.39 -3.57 -12.13
CA ALA A 41 14.68 -3.86 -13.37
C ALA A 41 13.16 -3.83 -13.15
N ASN A 42 12.68 -4.35 -12.01
CA ASN A 42 11.26 -4.28 -11.66
C ASN A 42 10.77 -2.84 -11.50
N ARG A 43 11.62 -1.95 -10.95
CA ARG A 43 11.29 -0.53 -10.78
C ARG A 43 11.17 0.18 -12.13
N VAL A 44 12.15 -0.01 -13.01
CA VAL A 44 12.16 0.57 -14.36
C VAL A 44 11.01 0.04 -15.21
N ASP A 45 10.66 -1.24 -15.08
CA ASP A 45 9.52 -1.86 -15.77
C ASP A 45 8.14 -1.41 -15.25
N GLY A 46 8.09 -0.55 -14.22
CA GLY A 46 6.84 -0.11 -13.60
C GLY A 46 6.10 -1.21 -12.83
N LYS A 47 6.83 -2.25 -12.37
CA LYS A 47 6.28 -3.35 -11.56
C LYS A 47 6.30 -3.04 -10.07
N CYS A 48 7.07 -2.05 -9.63
CA CYS A 48 7.11 -1.64 -8.23
C CYS A 48 5.96 -0.67 -7.91
N PRO A 49 5.21 -0.91 -6.81
CA PRO A 49 4.26 0.09 -6.33
C PRO A 49 4.99 1.39 -5.96
N LEU A 50 4.27 2.50 -6.08
CA LEU A 50 4.77 3.82 -5.67
C LEU A 50 4.83 3.91 -4.14
N THR A 51 5.80 4.64 -3.62
CA THR A 51 5.85 4.97 -2.18
C THR A 51 4.78 6.03 -1.85
N PRO A 52 4.33 6.15 -0.59
CA PRO A 52 3.38 7.22 -0.22
C PRO A 52 3.90 8.62 -0.56
N LEU A 53 5.22 8.84 -0.48
CA LEU A 53 5.85 10.09 -0.92
C LEU A 53 5.65 10.33 -2.42
N GLU A 54 5.93 9.33 -3.25
CA GLU A 54 5.78 9.42 -4.71
C GLU A 54 4.32 9.64 -5.12
N VAL A 55 3.38 8.95 -4.46
CA VAL A 55 1.94 9.17 -4.66
C VAL A 55 1.58 10.60 -4.30
N GLY A 56 2.05 11.10 -3.16
CA GLY A 56 1.77 12.48 -2.75
C GLY A 56 2.33 13.52 -3.73
N MET A 57 3.56 13.34 -4.20
CA MET A 57 4.15 14.21 -5.23
C MET A 57 3.36 14.17 -6.54
N MET A 58 2.92 12.99 -6.97
CA MET A 58 2.10 12.83 -8.15
C MET A 58 0.76 13.57 -8.02
N LEU A 59 0.06 13.41 -6.89
CA LEU A 59 -1.20 14.12 -6.63
C LEU A 59 -1.01 15.64 -6.63
N ARG A 60 0.07 16.13 -6.02
CA ARG A 60 0.42 17.56 -6.06
C ARG A 60 0.69 18.04 -7.49
N GLY A 61 1.38 17.24 -8.30
CA GLY A 61 1.62 17.52 -9.71
C GLY A 61 0.34 17.56 -10.57
N MET A 62 -0.71 16.82 -10.17
CA MET A 62 -2.03 16.85 -10.80
C MET A 62 -2.89 18.06 -10.38
N GLY A 63 -2.43 18.87 -9.43
CA GLY A 63 -3.13 20.07 -8.96
C GLY A 63 -3.94 19.88 -7.68
N PHE A 64 -3.88 18.72 -7.03
CA PHE A 64 -4.50 18.53 -5.73
C PHE A 64 -3.74 19.28 -4.64
N ASP A 65 -4.50 19.82 -3.67
CA ASP A 65 -3.98 20.63 -2.60
C ASP A 65 -4.28 20.06 -1.21
N LYS A 66 -3.84 20.77 -0.18
CA LYS A 66 -4.03 20.37 1.21
C LYS A 66 -5.50 20.31 1.65
N ASN A 67 -6.43 20.87 0.89
CA ASN A 67 -7.86 20.83 1.17
C ASN A 67 -8.53 19.61 0.50
N THR A 68 -7.78 18.82 -0.27
CA THR A 68 -8.26 17.58 -0.86
C THR A 68 -8.33 16.48 0.20
N SER A 69 -9.50 15.85 0.34
CA SER A 69 -9.64 14.63 1.16
C SER A 69 -9.00 13.45 0.45
N VAL A 70 -8.13 12.73 1.15
CA VAL A 70 -7.37 11.60 0.59
C VAL A 70 -7.59 10.38 1.46
N SER A 71 -8.19 9.32 0.90
CA SER A 71 -8.36 8.05 1.61
C SER A 71 -7.32 7.03 1.14
N VAL A 72 -6.64 6.38 2.07
CA VAL A 72 -5.67 5.31 1.78
C VAL A 72 -6.29 3.95 2.06
N ALA A 73 -6.66 3.28 0.97
CA ALA A 73 -7.14 1.91 0.92
C ALA A 73 -5.96 0.94 0.77
N ALA A 74 -5.34 0.57 1.90
CA ALA A 74 -4.19 -0.32 1.91
C ALA A 74 -4.23 -1.33 3.07
N GLY A 75 -3.54 -2.45 2.85
CA GLY A 75 -3.16 -3.36 3.93
C GLY A 75 -2.14 -2.74 4.87
N ASN A 76 -1.50 -3.58 5.68
CA ASN A 76 -0.45 -3.09 6.58
C ASN A 76 0.71 -2.48 5.77
N ILE A 77 1.04 -1.24 6.09
CA ILE A 77 2.14 -0.49 5.49
C ILE A 77 3.38 -0.70 6.37
N TYR A 78 4.48 -1.16 5.75
CA TYR A 78 5.77 -1.27 6.43
C TYR A 78 6.20 0.09 6.98
N GLU A 79 6.67 0.15 8.24
CA GLU A 79 6.96 1.37 8.99
C GLU A 79 5.96 2.52 8.70
N ALA A 80 4.66 2.25 8.84
CA ALA A 80 3.58 3.14 8.40
C ALA A 80 3.77 4.60 8.88
N GLU A 81 4.21 4.82 10.11
CA GLU A 81 4.44 6.15 10.67
C GLU A 81 5.49 6.96 9.88
N LYS A 82 6.61 6.33 9.53
CA LYS A 82 7.70 6.95 8.76
C LYS A 82 7.27 7.23 7.33
N TYR A 83 6.74 6.23 6.63
CA TYR A 83 6.44 6.36 5.20
C TYR A 83 5.17 7.16 4.92
N MET A 84 4.19 7.19 5.84
CA MET A 84 2.97 8.00 5.68
C MET A 84 3.15 9.45 6.11
N ALA A 85 4.18 9.78 6.90
CA ALA A 85 4.39 11.14 7.39
C ALA A 85 4.46 12.19 6.27
N PRO A 86 5.21 11.99 5.17
CA PRO A 86 5.25 12.96 4.08
C PRO A 86 3.90 13.13 3.38
N LEU A 87 3.15 12.03 3.21
CA LEU A 87 1.82 12.08 2.59
C LEU A 87 0.83 12.87 3.45
N LYS A 88 0.83 12.63 4.77
CA LYS A 88 0.02 13.39 5.74
C LYS A 88 0.39 14.88 5.79
N GLN A 89 1.66 15.23 5.61
CA GLN A 89 2.09 16.63 5.53
C GLN A 89 1.57 17.32 4.27
N MET A 90 1.51 16.62 3.14
CA MET A 90 0.96 17.15 1.89
C MET A 90 -0.57 17.23 1.90
N PHE A 91 -1.22 16.25 2.52
CA PHE A 91 -2.68 16.08 2.60
C PHE A 91 -3.10 15.85 4.06
N PRO A 92 -3.43 16.92 4.81
CA PRO A 92 -3.81 16.81 6.23
C PRO A 92 -5.18 16.14 6.43
N LEU A 93 -6.06 16.16 5.43
CA LEU A 93 -7.35 15.46 5.43
C LEU A 93 -7.20 14.00 4.97
N LEU A 94 -6.13 13.33 5.44
CA LEU A 94 -5.86 11.95 5.09
C LEU A 94 -6.58 10.99 6.02
N GLU A 95 -7.38 10.12 5.41
CA GLU A 95 -8.17 9.10 6.11
C GLU A 95 -7.67 7.69 5.76
N THR A 96 -7.83 6.77 6.70
CA THR A 96 -7.59 5.33 6.50
C THR A 96 -8.84 4.56 6.89
N LYS A 97 -8.89 3.27 6.56
CA LYS A 97 -9.97 2.36 6.99
C LYS A 97 -10.30 2.45 8.49
N ASP A 98 -9.29 2.75 9.32
CA ASP A 98 -9.43 2.81 10.78
C ASP A 98 -10.00 4.16 11.27
N THR A 99 -9.94 5.21 10.44
CA THR A 99 -10.48 6.54 10.77
C THR A 99 -11.83 6.81 10.11
N LEU A 100 -12.22 6.02 9.11
CA LEU A 100 -13.45 6.19 8.33
C LEU A 100 -14.73 5.77 9.09
N ALA A 101 -14.62 4.85 10.04
CA ALA A 101 -15.75 4.31 10.77
C ALA A 101 -15.46 4.20 12.26
N THR A 102 -16.51 4.15 13.07
CA THR A 102 -16.37 4.00 14.51
C THR A 102 -15.78 2.62 14.87
N PRO A 103 -15.08 2.48 16.02
CA PRO A 103 -14.57 1.19 16.47
C PRO A 103 -15.67 0.11 16.56
N GLU A 104 -16.89 0.49 16.90
CA GLU A 104 -18.06 -0.37 16.99
C GLU A 104 -18.51 -0.89 15.60
N GLU A 105 -18.56 0.00 14.60
CA GLU A 105 -18.87 -0.39 13.21
C GLU A 105 -17.76 -1.28 12.63
N LEU A 106 -16.50 -0.94 12.90
CA LEU A 106 -15.35 -1.72 12.45
C LEU A 106 -15.26 -3.09 13.14
N ALA A 107 -15.80 -3.24 14.35
CA ALA A 107 -15.74 -4.50 15.11
C ALA A 107 -16.40 -5.67 14.36
N ILE A 108 -17.44 -5.40 13.55
CA ILE A 108 -18.16 -6.41 12.76
C ILE A 108 -17.28 -6.99 11.64
N PHE A 109 -16.27 -6.24 11.21
CA PHE A 109 -15.33 -6.62 10.15
C PHE A 109 -14.02 -7.22 10.69
N LYS A 110 -13.76 -7.09 12.00
CA LYS A 110 -12.56 -7.67 12.63
C LYS A 110 -12.55 -9.20 12.45
N GLY A 111 -11.43 -9.72 11.97
CA GLY A 111 -11.28 -11.16 11.67
C GLY A 111 -11.78 -11.60 10.30
N HIS A 112 -12.39 -10.70 9.51
CA HIS A 112 -12.86 -10.98 8.15
C HIS A 112 -12.18 -10.04 7.15
N SER A 113 -10.95 -10.38 6.74
CA SER A 113 -10.12 -9.59 5.81
C SER A 113 -10.84 -9.23 4.51
N SER A 114 -11.59 -10.18 3.92
CA SER A 114 -12.37 -9.94 2.70
C SER A 114 -13.50 -8.93 2.87
N ARG A 115 -14.16 -8.90 4.04
CA ARG A 115 -15.21 -7.91 4.32
C ARG A 115 -14.61 -6.55 4.63
N LEU A 116 -13.46 -6.52 5.31
CA LEU A 116 -12.72 -5.29 5.56
C LEU A 116 -12.24 -4.65 4.24
N ALA A 117 -11.77 -5.46 3.29
CA ALA A 117 -11.41 -5.00 1.95
C ALA A 117 -12.60 -4.44 1.14
N ALA A 118 -13.84 -4.79 1.47
CA ALA A 118 -15.02 -4.23 0.82
C ALA A 118 -15.26 -2.76 1.23
N LEU A 119 -14.83 -2.34 2.43
CA LEU A 119 -14.85 -0.93 2.83
C LEU A 119 -13.89 -0.12 1.96
N ASP A 120 -12.65 -0.60 1.81
CA ASP A 120 -11.66 0.00 0.92
C ASP A 120 -12.21 0.15 -0.50
N TYR A 121 -12.84 -0.90 -1.04
CA TYR A 121 -13.48 -0.85 -2.36
C TYR A 121 -14.62 0.18 -2.44
N THR A 122 -15.45 0.28 -1.39
CA THR A 122 -16.57 1.23 -1.35
C THR A 122 -16.07 2.67 -1.38
N VAL A 123 -15.01 2.98 -0.63
CA VAL A 123 -14.38 4.30 -0.63
C VAL A 123 -13.82 4.63 -2.02
N CYS A 124 -13.12 3.68 -2.64
CA CYS A 124 -12.59 3.83 -3.99
C CYS A 124 -13.69 4.01 -5.05
N LEU A 125 -14.86 3.38 -4.85
CA LEU A 125 -15.99 3.50 -5.77
C LEU A 125 -16.65 4.88 -5.70
N HIS A 126 -16.64 5.52 -4.52
CA HIS A 126 -17.26 6.82 -4.30
C HIS A 126 -16.27 7.98 -4.40
N SER A 127 -14.98 7.72 -4.70
CA SER A 127 -13.98 8.77 -4.88
C SER A 127 -14.04 9.35 -6.31
N GLU A 128 -13.83 10.66 -6.42
CA GLU A 128 -13.82 11.33 -7.74
C GLU A 128 -12.61 10.91 -8.58
N VAL A 129 -11.49 10.65 -7.91
CA VAL A 129 -10.25 10.17 -8.51
C VAL A 129 -9.77 8.96 -7.72
N PHE A 130 -9.26 7.96 -8.43
CA PHE A 130 -8.72 6.74 -7.83
C PHE A 130 -7.36 6.42 -8.46
N VAL A 131 -6.38 6.14 -7.59
CA VAL A 131 -5.03 5.74 -7.98
C VAL A 131 -4.81 4.30 -7.51
N THR A 132 -4.38 3.44 -8.42
CA THR A 132 -4.03 2.05 -8.11
C THR A 132 -2.62 1.72 -8.59
N HIS A 133 -2.03 0.70 -7.98
CA HIS A 133 -0.78 0.12 -8.44
C HIS A 133 -1.06 -1.24 -9.10
N LYS A 134 -0.32 -1.53 -10.17
CA LYS A 134 -0.53 -2.66 -11.08
C LYS A 134 -0.45 -4.06 -10.44
N VAL A 135 -0.01 -4.16 -9.18
CA VAL A 135 0.33 -5.44 -8.52
C VAL A 135 -0.77 -5.94 -7.58
N GLU A 136 -1.75 -5.12 -7.20
CA GLU A 136 -2.83 -5.56 -6.32
C GLU A 136 -4.14 -5.80 -7.07
N THR A 137 -4.44 -7.08 -7.34
CA THR A 137 -5.81 -7.55 -7.09
C THR A 137 -6.05 -7.39 -5.60
N PHE A 138 -7.08 -6.62 -5.19
CA PHE A 138 -7.48 -6.44 -3.79
C PHE A 138 -7.31 -7.77 -3.03
N PRO A 139 -6.52 -7.80 -1.95
CA PRO A 139 -6.19 -9.07 -1.30
C PRO A 139 -7.45 -9.66 -0.65
N THR A 140 -8.04 -10.64 -1.32
CA THR A 140 -8.98 -11.58 -0.73
C THR A 140 -8.18 -12.72 -0.10
N SER A 141 -7.69 -12.54 1.12
CA SER A 141 -7.08 -13.64 1.90
C SER A 141 -7.37 -13.49 3.37
#